data_AF-A0A960Q2B4-F1
#
_entry.id   AF-A0A960Q2B4-F1
#
_cell.length_a   1.000
_cell.length_b   1.000
_cell.length_c   1.000
_cell.angle_alpha   90.00
_cell.angle_beta   90.00
_cell.angle_gamma   90.00
#
_symmetry.space_group_name_H-M   'P 1'
#
loop_
_entity.id
_entity.type
_entity.pdbx_description
1 polymer ?
#
loop_
_entity_poly.entity_id
_entity_poly.type
_entity_poly.pdbx_seq_one_letter_code
_entity_poly.pdbx_strand_id
1 'polypeptide(L)'
;LGLCETTDCRRRRLLAHFGETLSENCGNCDSCLEPVQTFDGTVHAQKVLSCARRTGERFGAGHLIDVLLAVSGERTQRLGHETLGIWGQGQDLKRAQWQSIIRQMVATGLFVPSEHSGPFAAGLKVGPEGFDVLRGERPVTFRVETSSAALRRGAAPRKANAPLSGDDGLRERLRRWRRETAGENGIPPYMVFNDRTLESLLDVLPRSLEDLLGVYGLGTRKLDRYGSALLAVINPGDGQAARSDATPGPETGSGPALAKLSSSASTSLDGIRRGHSLEEVARLRHLRPERVAGHLAEALQCGAATLEQVLDLAGRDPDQAFFVLEELGDTSPSVFKTAEERLDGLWSREELCILAAWQSSPRRESPGI
;
A
#
# COMPACT_ATOMS: atom_id res chain seq x y z
N LEU A 1 -15.47 -1.12 -7.25
CA LEU A 1 -16.21 0.11 -6.88
C LEU A 1 -16.99 -0.04 -5.57
N GLY A 2 -17.85 -1.05 -5.43
CA GLY A 2 -18.77 -1.23 -4.29
C GLY A 2 -18.14 -1.19 -2.87
N LEU A 3 -16.89 -1.65 -2.71
CA LEU A 3 -16.16 -1.59 -1.44
C LEU A 3 -15.46 -0.24 -1.19
N CYS A 4 -15.05 0.45 -2.25
CA CYS A 4 -14.34 1.73 -2.14
C CYS A 4 -15.27 2.89 -1.82
N GLU A 5 -16.52 2.80 -2.27
CA GLU A 5 -17.54 3.85 -2.15
C GLU A 5 -18.56 3.57 -1.03
N THR A 6 -18.32 2.57 -0.17
CA THR A 6 -19.26 2.20 0.90
C THR A 6 -19.21 3.19 2.07
N THR A 7 -20.39 3.61 2.54
CA THR A 7 -20.57 4.40 3.76
C THR A 7 -20.73 3.52 5.01
N ASP A 8 -20.92 2.22 4.84
CA ASP A 8 -21.08 1.25 5.91
C ASP A 8 -19.75 0.61 6.33
N CYS A 9 -19.79 -0.22 7.36
CA CYS A 9 -18.66 -1.04 7.78
C CYS A 9 -18.09 -1.84 6.60
N ARG A 10 -16.83 -1.58 6.22
CA ARG A 10 -16.16 -2.28 5.11
C ARG A 10 -16.14 -3.79 5.27
N ARG A 11 -15.93 -4.28 6.49
CA ARG A 11 -15.94 -5.72 6.77
C ARG A 11 -17.31 -6.34 6.52
N ARG A 12 -18.40 -5.66 6.90
CA ARG A 12 -19.77 -6.13 6.60
C ARG A 12 -19.99 -6.21 5.09
N ARG A 13 -19.58 -5.17 4.35
CA ARG A 13 -19.68 -5.14 2.88
C ARG A 13 -18.89 -6.27 2.21
N LEU A 14 -17.68 -6.53 2.71
CA LEU A 14 -16.82 -7.61 2.22
C LEU A 14 -17.43 -8.98 2.48
N LEU A 15 -17.92 -9.23 3.71
CA LEU A 15 -18.55 -10.50 4.06
C LEU A 15 -19.83 -10.74 3.24
N ALA A 16 -20.67 -9.72 3.10
CA ALA A 16 -21.90 -9.81 2.30
C ALA A 16 -21.62 -10.16 0.83
N HIS A 17 -20.48 -9.72 0.29
CA HIS A 17 -20.05 -10.10 -1.07
C HIS A 17 -19.81 -11.60 -1.21
N PHE A 18 -19.38 -12.27 -0.15
CA PHE A 18 -19.19 -13.73 -0.08
C PHE A 18 -20.41 -14.48 0.50
N GLY A 19 -21.55 -13.79 0.69
CA GLY A 19 -22.77 -14.40 1.25
C GLY A 19 -22.76 -14.55 2.76
N GLU A 20 -21.76 -14.00 3.46
CA GLU A 20 -21.70 -14.01 4.92
C GLU A 20 -22.32 -12.74 5.51
N THR A 21 -23.00 -12.89 6.65
CA THR A 21 -23.64 -11.76 7.34
C THR A 21 -22.97 -11.51 8.67
N LEU A 22 -22.60 -10.26 8.92
CA LEU A 22 -22.13 -9.79 10.22
C LEU A 22 -23.21 -8.85 10.80
N SER A 23 -23.72 -9.22 11.98
CA SER A 23 -24.82 -8.54 12.67
C SER A 23 -24.46 -7.11 13.06
N GLU A 24 -23.24 -6.91 13.56
CA GLU A 24 -22.76 -5.63 14.05
C GLU A 24 -21.61 -5.05 13.21
N ASN A 25 -21.38 -3.75 13.34
CA ASN A 25 -20.23 -3.10 12.72
C ASN A 25 -18.93 -3.60 13.37
N CYS A 26 -17.85 -3.75 12.58
CA CYS A 26 -16.65 -4.42 13.05
C CYS A 26 -15.80 -3.63 14.05
N GLY A 27 -16.10 -2.33 14.24
CA GLY A 27 -15.36 -1.44 15.14
C GLY A 27 -13.89 -1.17 14.77
N ASN A 28 -13.38 -1.75 13.67
CA ASN A 28 -11.95 -1.74 13.35
C ASN A 28 -11.65 -1.53 11.85
N CYS A 29 -12.59 -0.93 11.11
CA CYS A 29 -12.33 -0.43 9.76
C CYS A 29 -12.42 1.10 9.76
N ASP A 30 -11.81 1.74 8.77
CA ASP A 30 -11.85 3.18 8.58
C ASP A 30 -13.29 3.75 8.61
N SER A 31 -14.27 3.11 7.94
CA SER A 31 -15.67 3.56 8.01
C SER A 31 -16.29 3.47 9.43
N CYS A 32 -15.78 2.58 10.29
CA CYS A 32 -16.22 2.48 11.70
C CYS A 32 -15.47 3.46 12.61
N LEU A 33 -14.19 3.69 12.34
CA LEU A 33 -13.30 4.52 13.16
C LEU A 33 -13.49 6.01 12.85
N GLU A 34 -13.72 6.34 11.58
CA GLU A 34 -13.91 7.70 11.09
C GLU A 34 -15.11 7.73 10.14
N PRO A 35 -16.34 7.77 10.69
CA PRO A 35 -17.56 7.76 9.88
C PRO A 35 -17.59 8.93 8.89
N VAL A 36 -17.80 8.60 7.63
CA VAL A 36 -17.86 9.60 6.55
C VAL A 36 -19.13 10.44 6.70
N GLN A 37 -19.02 11.75 6.44
CA GLN A 37 -20.20 12.61 6.40
C GLN A 37 -21.11 12.16 5.26
N THR A 38 -22.40 12.03 5.56
CA THR A 38 -23.44 11.66 4.61
C THR A 38 -24.54 12.71 4.57
N PHE A 39 -25.31 12.72 3.49
CA PHE A 39 -26.50 13.55 3.34
C PHE A 39 -27.62 12.76 2.68
N ASP A 40 -28.88 13.20 2.88
CA ASP A 40 -30.03 12.64 2.18
C ASP A 40 -29.95 13.00 0.69
N GLY A 41 -29.71 11.98 -0.11
CA GLY A 41 -29.52 12.03 -1.54
C GLY A 41 -30.76 11.68 -2.35
N THR A 42 -31.90 11.40 -1.70
CA THR A 42 -33.05 10.77 -2.35
C THR A 42 -33.55 11.54 -3.56
N VAL A 43 -33.74 12.85 -3.43
CA VAL A 43 -34.15 13.73 -4.55
C VAL A 43 -33.10 13.78 -5.66
N HIS A 44 -31.81 13.80 -5.30
CA HIS A 44 -30.72 13.79 -6.26
C HIS A 44 -30.69 12.47 -7.05
N ALA A 45 -30.87 11.34 -6.37
CA ALA A 45 -30.98 10.04 -7.02
C ALA A 45 -32.16 10.01 -8.00
N GLN A 46 -33.34 10.48 -7.56
CA GLN A 46 -34.54 10.56 -8.39
C GLN A 46 -34.33 11.43 -9.65
N LYS A 47 -33.66 12.59 -9.54
CA LYS A 47 -33.31 13.43 -10.69
C LYS A 47 -32.50 12.66 -11.74
N VAL A 48 -31.44 11.97 -11.31
CA VAL A 48 -30.57 11.23 -12.24
C VAL A 48 -31.28 9.99 -12.82
N LEU A 49 -32.01 9.23 -12.00
CA LEU A 49 -32.78 8.07 -12.46
C LEU A 49 -33.86 8.48 -13.48
N SER A 50 -34.58 9.58 -13.21
CA SER A 50 -35.55 10.17 -14.13
C SER A 50 -34.88 10.64 -15.43
N CYS A 51 -33.70 11.27 -15.33
CA CYS A 51 -32.91 11.66 -16.49
C CYS A 51 -32.51 10.45 -17.35
N ALA A 52 -32.03 9.37 -16.74
CA ALA A 52 -31.67 8.15 -17.46
C ALA A 52 -32.89 7.55 -18.20
N ARG A 53 -34.05 7.47 -17.52
CA ARG A 53 -35.31 6.98 -18.12
C ARG A 53 -35.78 7.83 -19.30
N ARG A 54 -35.79 9.15 -19.14
CA ARG A 54 -36.23 10.10 -20.19
C ARG A 54 -35.29 10.16 -21.40
N THR A 55 -34.02 9.82 -21.19
CA THR A 55 -33.02 9.70 -22.27
C THR A 55 -32.89 8.27 -22.80
N GLY A 56 -33.79 7.36 -22.41
CA GLY A 56 -33.87 6.01 -22.96
C GLY A 56 -32.80 5.04 -22.45
N GLU A 57 -32.12 5.32 -21.34
CA GLU A 57 -31.20 4.40 -20.65
C GLU A 57 -30.01 3.92 -21.50
N ARG A 58 -29.60 4.78 -22.45
CA ARG A 58 -28.52 4.53 -23.42
C ARG A 58 -27.24 5.30 -23.11
N PHE A 59 -27.30 6.27 -22.22
CA PHE A 59 -26.25 7.26 -22.04
C PHE A 59 -25.47 7.03 -20.74
N GLY A 60 -24.16 7.25 -20.82
CA GLY A 60 -23.28 7.22 -19.66
C GLY A 60 -23.39 8.49 -18.81
N ALA A 61 -22.70 8.47 -17.66
CA ALA A 61 -22.76 9.53 -16.65
C ALA A 61 -22.56 10.95 -17.22
N GLY A 62 -21.58 11.15 -18.11
CA GLY A 62 -21.25 12.48 -18.65
C GLY A 62 -22.45 13.17 -19.30
N HIS A 63 -23.16 12.45 -20.17
CA HIS A 63 -24.32 13.01 -20.89
C HIS A 63 -25.53 13.23 -19.97
N LEU A 64 -25.76 12.34 -18.99
CA LEU A 64 -26.81 12.56 -17.99
C LEU A 64 -26.54 13.85 -17.18
N ILE A 65 -25.27 14.08 -16.85
CA ILE A 65 -24.85 15.31 -16.15
C ILE A 65 -25.02 16.54 -17.05
N ASP A 66 -24.70 16.45 -18.34
CA ASP A 66 -24.90 17.55 -19.30
C ASP A 66 -26.38 17.96 -19.35
N VAL A 67 -27.29 16.98 -19.41
CA VAL A 67 -28.74 17.21 -19.39
C VAL A 67 -29.19 17.87 -18.08
N LEU A 68 -28.75 17.35 -16.94
CA LEU A 68 -29.11 17.90 -15.61
C LEU A 68 -28.58 19.32 -15.40
N LEU A 69 -27.40 19.64 -15.92
CA LEU A 69 -26.77 20.96 -15.80
C LEU A 69 -27.19 21.95 -16.89
N ALA A 70 -28.06 21.54 -17.82
CA ALA A 70 -28.42 22.33 -19.00
C ALA A 70 -27.21 22.76 -19.86
N VAL A 71 -26.21 21.89 -20.01
CA VAL A 71 -25.06 22.14 -20.87
C VAL A 71 -25.43 21.82 -22.31
N SER A 72 -25.67 22.85 -23.11
CA SER A 72 -25.97 22.70 -24.52
C SER A 72 -24.73 22.28 -25.33
N GLY A 73 -24.93 21.37 -26.28
CA GLY A 73 -23.93 20.92 -27.23
C GLY A 73 -24.55 20.18 -28.40
N GLU A 74 -23.76 19.86 -29.43
CA GLU A 74 -24.25 19.21 -30.66
C GLU A 74 -25.06 17.94 -30.36
N ARG A 75 -24.60 17.14 -29.38
CA ARG A 75 -25.25 15.89 -29.00
C ARG A 75 -26.60 16.11 -28.28
N THR A 76 -26.71 17.06 -27.36
CA THR A 76 -27.97 17.32 -26.63
C THR A 76 -29.03 17.91 -27.55
N GLN A 77 -28.62 18.79 -28.47
CA GLN A 77 -29.48 19.39 -29.49
C GLN A 77 -29.97 18.34 -30.49
N ARG A 78 -29.06 17.57 -31.11
CA ARG A 78 -29.40 16.57 -32.13
C ARG A 78 -30.34 15.48 -31.60
N LEU A 79 -30.23 15.15 -30.31
CA LEU A 79 -31.08 14.15 -29.66
C LEU A 79 -32.38 14.74 -29.08
N GLY A 80 -32.56 16.07 -29.13
CA GLY A 80 -33.73 16.74 -28.59
C GLY A 80 -33.84 16.67 -27.07
N HIS A 81 -32.73 16.48 -26.35
CA HIS A 81 -32.77 16.33 -24.89
C HIS A 81 -32.94 17.67 -24.15
N GLU A 82 -32.76 18.79 -24.85
CA GLU A 82 -32.95 20.14 -24.29
C GLU A 82 -34.43 20.48 -24.07
N THR A 83 -35.34 19.76 -24.72
CA THR A 83 -36.79 19.95 -24.57
C THR A 83 -37.39 19.09 -23.44
N LEU A 84 -36.59 18.20 -22.84
CA LEU A 84 -37.06 17.35 -21.75
C LEU A 84 -37.28 18.20 -20.49
N GLY A 85 -38.39 18.00 -19.78
CA GLY A 85 -38.64 18.72 -18.52
C GLY A 85 -37.63 18.48 -17.39
N ILE A 86 -36.68 17.54 -17.57
CA ILE A 86 -35.56 17.30 -16.65
C ILE A 86 -34.33 18.17 -16.96
N TRP A 87 -34.32 18.85 -18.11
CA TRP A 87 -33.25 19.74 -18.53
C TRP A 87 -33.04 20.86 -17.51
N GLY A 88 -31.80 20.99 -17.01
CA GLY A 88 -31.46 22.04 -16.03
C GLY A 88 -31.97 21.81 -14.60
N GLN A 89 -32.61 20.68 -14.29
CA GLN A 89 -33.13 20.40 -12.94
C GLN A 89 -32.03 20.02 -11.92
N GLY A 90 -30.76 19.95 -12.34
CA GLY A 90 -29.62 19.61 -11.51
C GLY A 90 -28.62 20.74 -11.27
N GLN A 91 -29.00 22.00 -11.52
CA GLN A 91 -28.11 23.16 -11.34
C GLN A 91 -27.77 23.47 -9.87
N ASP A 92 -28.42 22.79 -8.92
CA ASP A 92 -28.15 22.83 -7.49
C ASP A 92 -26.78 22.23 -7.09
N LEU A 93 -26.20 21.38 -7.94
CA LEU A 93 -24.91 20.74 -7.68
C LEU A 93 -23.91 20.99 -8.81
N LYS A 94 -22.63 20.99 -8.46
CA LYS A 94 -21.53 21.04 -9.43
C LYS A 94 -21.36 19.70 -10.13
N ARG A 95 -20.80 19.71 -11.35
CA ARG A 95 -20.48 18.50 -12.14
C ARG A 95 -19.76 17.42 -11.33
N ALA A 96 -18.76 17.78 -10.53
CA ALA A 96 -18.00 16.84 -9.71
C ALA A 96 -18.90 16.11 -8.68
N GLN A 97 -19.83 16.85 -8.05
CA GLN A 97 -20.78 16.27 -7.09
C GLN A 97 -21.73 15.30 -7.79
N TRP A 98 -22.22 15.64 -8.99
CA TRP A 98 -23.01 14.70 -9.79
C TRP A 98 -22.24 13.46 -10.20
N GLN A 99 -20.97 13.60 -10.60
CA GLN A 99 -20.11 12.45 -10.90
C GLN A 99 -19.98 11.54 -9.67
N SER A 100 -19.80 12.10 -8.48
CA SER A 100 -19.71 11.34 -7.23
C SER A 100 -21.01 10.60 -6.91
N ILE A 101 -22.15 11.28 -7.01
CA ILE A 101 -23.48 10.68 -6.81
C ILE A 101 -23.68 9.51 -7.77
N ILE A 102 -23.40 9.69 -9.07
CA ILE A 102 -23.57 8.61 -10.07
C ILE A 102 -22.64 7.42 -9.78
N ARG A 103 -21.38 7.66 -9.40
CA ARG A 103 -20.46 6.57 -9.01
C ARG A 103 -21.00 5.78 -7.81
N GLN A 104 -21.50 6.47 -6.79
CA GLN A 104 -22.10 5.83 -5.61
C GLN A 104 -23.36 5.04 -5.98
N MET A 105 -24.20 5.55 -6.89
CA MET A 105 -25.39 4.86 -7.38
C MET A 105 -25.06 3.57 -8.16
N VAL A 106 -23.99 3.57 -8.96
CA VAL A 106 -23.50 2.34 -9.61
C VAL A 106 -22.98 1.35 -8.56
N ALA A 107 -22.26 1.83 -7.54
CA ALA A 107 -21.71 1.02 -6.47
C ALA A 107 -22.78 0.36 -5.57
N THR A 108 -23.96 0.97 -5.44
CA THR A 108 -25.10 0.47 -4.67
C THR A 108 -26.13 -0.29 -5.51
N GLY A 109 -25.94 -0.40 -6.84
CA GLY A 109 -26.86 -1.11 -7.72
C GLY A 109 -28.12 -0.32 -8.09
N LEU A 110 -28.19 0.97 -7.76
CA LEU A 110 -29.23 1.89 -8.24
C LEU A 110 -29.12 2.12 -9.75
N PHE A 111 -27.88 2.10 -10.26
CA PHE A 111 -27.58 2.01 -11.68
C PHE A 111 -26.84 0.72 -12.00
N VAL A 112 -27.15 0.14 -13.17
CA VAL A 112 -26.42 -0.99 -13.75
C VAL A 112 -25.96 -0.62 -15.17
N PRO A 113 -24.88 -1.24 -15.68
CA PRO A 113 -24.48 -1.09 -17.07
C PRO A 113 -25.63 -1.49 -18.00
N SER A 114 -25.82 -0.70 -19.05
CA SER A 114 -26.82 -0.96 -20.08
C SER A 114 -26.31 -2.02 -21.06
N GLU A 115 -27.21 -2.86 -21.57
CA GLU A 115 -26.88 -3.97 -22.49
C GLU A 115 -26.67 -3.50 -23.95
N HIS A 116 -26.67 -2.19 -24.21
CA HIS A 116 -26.55 -1.66 -25.57
C HIS A 116 -25.13 -1.84 -26.12
N SER A 117 -25.02 -2.29 -27.37
CA SER A 117 -23.74 -2.43 -28.08
C SER A 117 -23.27 -1.12 -28.74
N GLY A 118 -21.98 -1.05 -29.09
CA GLY A 118 -21.41 0.05 -29.87
C GLY A 118 -21.22 1.35 -29.07
N PRO A 119 -21.49 2.54 -29.63
CA PRO A 119 -21.25 3.85 -28.97
C PRO A 119 -22.00 4.07 -27.64
N PHE A 120 -22.89 3.14 -27.27
CA PHE A 120 -23.72 3.17 -26.06
C PHE A 120 -23.34 2.07 -25.04
N ALA A 121 -22.23 1.36 -25.24
CA ALA A 121 -21.76 0.30 -24.34
C ALA A 121 -21.48 0.76 -22.89
N ALA A 122 -21.28 2.07 -22.68
CA ALA A 122 -21.15 2.68 -21.36
C ALA A 122 -22.47 3.30 -20.84
N GLY A 123 -23.61 2.90 -21.39
CA GLY A 123 -24.93 3.38 -20.97
C GLY A 123 -25.26 2.98 -19.54
N LEU A 124 -26.04 3.81 -18.84
CA LEU A 124 -26.56 3.50 -17.51
C LEU A 124 -28.06 3.24 -17.58
N LYS A 125 -28.48 2.10 -16.99
CA LYS A 125 -29.89 1.69 -16.85
C LYS A 125 -30.26 1.64 -15.37
N VAL A 126 -31.51 1.99 -15.06
CA VAL A 126 -32.04 1.87 -13.69
C VAL A 126 -31.96 0.42 -13.24
N GLY A 127 -31.25 0.19 -12.13
CA GLY A 127 -31.16 -1.13 -11.51
C GLY A 127 -32.42 -1.49 -10.72
N PRO A 128 -32.55 -2.74 -10.25
CA PRO A 128 -33.74 -3.21 -9.51
C PRO A 128 -34.09 -2.31 -8.32
N GLU A 129 -33.10 -2.01 -7.49
CA GLU A 129 -33.23 -1.15 -6.30
C GLU A 129 -33.50 0.33 -6.66
N GLY A 130 -33.16 0.75 -7.89
CA GLY A 130 -33.37 2.11 -8.37
C GLY A 130 -34.84 2.45 -8.58
N PHE A 131 -35.69 1.47 -8.86
CA PHE A 131 -37.12 1.70 -9.06
C PHE A 131 -37.84 2.12 -7.78
N ASP A 132 -37.47 1.55 -6.63
CA ASP A 132 -38.08 1.90 -5.33
C ASP A 132 -37.73 3.34 -4.94
N VAL A 133 -36.49 3.76 -5.22
CA VAL A 133 -36.03 5.14 -4.99
C VAL A 133 -36.74 6.10 -5.94
N LEU A 134 -36.90 5.72 -7.20
CA LEU A 134 -37.62 6.52 -8.19
C LEU A 134 -39.09 6.73 -7.82
N ARG A 135 -39.73 5.73 -7.20
CA ARG A 135 -41.10 5.81 -6.66
C ARG A 135 -41.19 6.56 -5.32
N GLY A 136 -40.06 6.88 -4.69
CA GLY A 136 -40.01 7.53 -3.39
C GLY A 136 -40.29 6.61 -2.21
N GLU A 137 -40.25 5.29 -2.44
CA GLU A 137 -40.52 4.27 -1.41
C GLU A 137 -39.27 3.95 -0.58
N ARG A 138 -38.08 4.25 -1.11
CA ARG A 138 -36.81 4.04 -0.44
C ARG A 138 -35.96 5.31 -0.40
N PRO A 139 -35.57 5.79 0.79
CA PRO A 139 -34.59 6.87 0.90
C PRO A 139 -33.18 6.36 0.58
N VAL A 140 -32.33 7.25 0.07
CA VAL A 140 -30.92 6.96 -0.21
C VAL A 140 -30.05 8.04 0.40
N THR A 141 -28.99 7.62 1.08
CA THR A 141 -27.96 8.49 1.61
C THR A 141 -26.70 8.40 0.74
N PHE A 142 -26.05 9.54 0.52
CA PHE A 142 -24.77 9.60 -0.19
C PHE A 142 -23.70 10.19 0.70
N ARG A 143 -22.46 9.79 0.45
CA ARG A 143 -21.27 10.38 1.04
C ARG A 143 -21.07 11.80 0.51
N VAL A 144 -20.77 12.75 1.40
CA VAL A 144 -20.33 14.09 1.03
C VAL A 144 -18.89 13.99 0.50
N GLU A 145 -18.66 14.43 -0.74
CA GLU A 145 -17.32 14.54 -1.28
C GLU A 145 -16.68 15.84 -0.79
N THR A 146 -15.83 15.75 0.24
CA THR A 146 -14.96 16.86 0.60
C THR A 146 -13.99 17.09 -0.54
N SER A 147 -14.11 18.24 -1.22
CA SER A 147 -13.20 18.61 -2.29
C SER A 147 -11.75 18.36 -1.85
N SER A 148 -10.96 17.68 -2.68
CA SER A 148 -9.55 17.35 -2.40
C SER A 148 -8.67 18.58 -2.11
N ALA A 149 -9.16 19.78 -2.47
CA ALA A 149 -8.57 21.06 -2.10
C ALA A 149 -8.63 21.36 -0.58
N ALA A 150 -9.51 20.71 0.18
CA ALA A 150 -9.54 20.79 1.65
C ALA A 150 -8.57 19.78 2.30
N LEU A 151 -8.39 18.60 1.70
CA LEU A 151 -7.44 17.58 2.18
C LEU A 151 -5.97 17.99 2.02
N ARG A 152 -5.63 18.84 1.04
CA ARG A 152 -4.31 19.47 0.96
C ARG A 152 -4.09 20.64 1.92
N ARG A 153 -5.15 21.13 2.58
CA ARG A 153 -5.09 22.16 3.64
C ARG A 153 -5.28 21.59 5.05
N GLY A 154 -5.49 20.28 5.15
CA GLY A 154 -5.44 19.50 6.39
C GLY A 154 -4.04 19.07 6.79
N ALA A 155 -3.00 19.86 6.46
CA ALA A 155 -1.85 19.88 7.34
C ALA A 155 -2.39 20.38 8.68
N ALA A 156 -2.59 19.45 9.63
CA ALA A 156 -3.04 19.75 10.97
C ALA A 156 -2.33 21.02 11.48
N PRO A 157 -3.05 21.94 12.13
CA PRO A 157 -2.38 23.09 12.73
C PRO A 157 -1.27 22.52 13.61
N ARG A 158 -0.01 22.88 13.30
CA ARG A 158 1.11 22.67 14.21
C ARG A 158 0.65 23.30 15.52
N LYS A 159 0.25 22.48 16.49
CA LYS A 159 0.08 22.92 17.87
C LYS A 159 1.45 23.40 18.29
N ALA A 160 1.65 24.71 18.20
CA ALA A 160 2.74 25.40 18.81
C ALA A 160 2.65 25.13 20.32
N ASN A 161 3.74 24.57 20.85
CA ASN A 161 4.21 24.71 22.23
C ASN A 161 3.12 24.81 23.29
N ALA A 162 2.43 23.71 23.58
CA ALA A 162 1.99 23.46 24.94
C ALA A 162 3.15 22.77 25.69
N PRO A 163 3.44 23.12 26.95
CA PRO A 163 4.41 22.37 27.73
C PRO A 163 3.87 20.95 27.90
N LEU A 164 4.51 19.99 27.24
CA LEU A 164 4.09 18.60 27.25
C LEU A 164 4.40 18.01 28.63
N SER A 165 3.37 17.53 29.33
CA SER A 165 3.52 16.61 30.45
C SER A 165 4.35 15.39 30.02
N GLY A 166 5.12 14.81 30.94
CA GLY A 166 6.26 13.92 30.67
C GLY A 166 6.04 12.80 29.63
N ASP A 167 4.83 12.22 29.55
CA ASP A 167 4.52 11.07 28.69
C ASP A 167 4.23 11.45 27.22
N ASP A 168 3.54 12.57 26.97
CA ASP A 168 3.27 13.03 25.60
C ASP A 168 4.55 13.51 24.90
N GLY A 169 5.51 14.01 25.69
CA GLY A 169 6.83 14.39 25.21
C GLY A 169 7.66 13.18 24.76
N LEU A 170 7.65 12.08 25.51
CA LEU A 170 8.41 10.88 25.17
C LEU A 170 7.85 10.18 23.94
N ARG A 171 6.52 10.09 23.85
CA ARG A 171 5.81 9.53 22.69
C ARG A 171 6.22 10.22 21.38
N GLU A 172 6.26 11.55 21.37
CA GLU A 172 6.65 12.30 20.17
C GLU A 172 8.16 12.16 19.87
N ARG A 173 9.02 12.09 20.89
CA ARG A 173 10.45 11.82 20.70
C ARG A 173 10.70 10.46 20.04
N LEU A 174 10.03 9.41 20.50
CA LEU A 174 10.12 8.07 19.92
C LEU A 174 9.57 8.02 18.49
N ARG A 175 8.46 8.72 18.20
CA ARG A 175 7.91 8.83 16.82
C ARG A 175 8.86 9.55 15.87
N ARG A 176 9.50 10.62 16.35
CA ARG A 176 10.50 11.37 15.58
C ARG A 176 11.71 10.52 15.26
N TRP A 177 12.29 9.89 16.29
CA TRP A 177 13.43 9.00 16.14
C TRP A 177 13.13 7.87 15.14
N ARG A 178 11.97 7.22 15.26
CA ARG A 178 11.54 6.15 14.34
C ARG A 178 11.48 6.61 12.88
N ARG A 179 11.02 7.85 12.62
CA ARG A 179 10.95 8.41 11.25
C ARG A 179 12.33 8.71 10.69
N GLU A 180 13.21 9.28 11.50
CA GLU A 180 14.59 9.63 11.11
C GLU A 180 15.38 8.37 10.78
N THR A 181 15.37 7.38 11.69
CA THR A 181 16.02 6.09 11.48
C THR A 181 15.47 5.34 10.26
N ALA A 182 14.17 5.40 10.01
CA ALA A 182 13.57 4.80 8.82
C ALA A 182 14.03 5.48 7.52
N GLY A 183 14.09 6.81 7.50
CA GLY A 183 14.59 7.58 6.38
C GLY A 183 16.06 7.27 6.04
N GLU A 184 16.92 7.22 7.06
CA GLU A 184 18.34 6.86 6.92
C GLU A 184 18.55 5.46 6.33
N ASN A 185 17.65 4.54 6.65
CA ASN A 185 17.76 3.13 6.24
C ASN A 185 16.91 2.81 4.99
N GLY A 186 16.22 3.79 4.40
CA GLY A 186 15.37 3.58 3.22
C GLY A 186 14.19 2.61 3.45
N ILE A 187 13.78 2.42 4.70
CA ILE A 187 12.71 1.49 5.08
C ILE A 187 11.49 2.24 5.63
N PRO A 188 10.26 1.71 5.48
CA PRO A 188 9.10 2.30 6.15
C PRO A 188 9.21 2.33 7.69
N PRO A 189 8.74 3.40 8.38
CA PRO A 189 8.86 3.56 9.84
C PRO A 189 8.38 2.38 10.70
N TYR A 190 7.32 1.69 10.28
CA TYR A 190 6.79 0.53 11.01
C TYR A 190 7.75 -0.68 11.02
N MET A 191 8.72 -0.73 10.09
CA MET A 191 9.74 -1.79 10.06
C MET A 191 10.81 -1.63 11.14
N VAL A 192 11.11 -0.39 11.55
CA VAL A 192 11.98 -0.11 12.71
C VAL A 192 11.33 -0.73 13.95
N PHE A 193 10.10 -0.32 14.26
CA PHE A 193 9.19 -1.05 15.16
C PHE A 193 7.73 -0.61 14.96
N ASN A 194 6.79 -1.50 15.26
CA ASN A 194 5.36 -1.24 15.09
C ASN A 194 4.82 -0.37 16.23
N ASP A 195 3.62 0.20 16.06
CA ASP A 195 3.03 1.07 17.08
C ASP A 195 2.78 0.35 18.42
N ARG A 196 2.57 -0.97 18.40
CA ARG A 196 2.43 -1.77 19.63
C ARG A 196 3.73 -1.83 20.44
N THR A 197 4.89 -1.87 19.78
CA THR A 197 6.20 -1.74 20.43
C THR A 197 6.40 -0.32 20.96
N LEU A 198 5.90 0.71 20.27
CA LEU A 198 5.95 2.10 20.75
C LEU A 198 5.19 2.25 22.07
N GLU A 199 3.96 1.73 22.15
CA GLU A 199 3.19 1.76 23.40
C GLU A 199 3.88 0.93 24.50
N SER A 200 4.39 -0.26 24.17
CA SER A 200 5.14 -1.08 25.13
C SER A 200 6.39 -0.38 25.68
N LEU A 201 7.05 0.49 24.91
CA LEU A 201 8.18 1.30 25.38
C LEU A 201 7.75 2.39 26.37
N LEU A 202 6.57 2.96 26.16
CA LEU A 202 5.98 3.97 27.04
C LEU A 202 5.47 3.35 28.35
N ASP A 203 4.99 2.10 28.29
CA ASP A 203 4.51 1.37 29.46
C ASP A 203 5.67 0.86 30.34
N VAL A 204 6.75 0.36 29.72
CA VAL A 204 7.89 -0.26 30.43
C VAL A 204 8.92 0.78 30.90
N LEU A 205 9.07 1.90 30.19
CA LEU A 205 10.09 2.94 30.45
C LEU A 205 11.50 2.37 30.72
N PRO A 206 12.06 1.58 29.78
CA PRO A 206 13.30 0.84 29.98
C PRO A 206 14.48 1.79 30.24
N ARG A 207 15.33 1.42 31.20
CA ARG A 207 16.53 2.18 31.59
C ARG A 207 17.83 1.51 31.18
N SER A 208 17.77 0.24 30.81
CA SER A 208 18.90 -0.56 30.38
C SER A 208 18.61 -1.35 29.09
N LEU A 209 19.66 -1.88 28.46
CA LEU A 209 19.52 -2.79 27.31
C LEU A 209 18.79 -4.08 27.69
N GLU A 210 18.92 -4.50 28.96
CA GLU A 210 18.23 -5.66 29.50
C GLU A 210 16.72 -5.40 29.63
N ASP A 211 16.32 -4.21 30.07
CA ASP A 211 14.90 -3.83 30.13
C ASP A 211 14.25 -3.80 28.74
N LEU A 212 15.03 -3.43 27.72
CA LEU A 212 14.55 -3.43 26.34
C LEU A 212 14.30 -4.83 25.76
N LEU A 213 14.94 -5.88 26.30
CA LEU A 213 14.63 -7.29 25.93
C LEU A 213 13.22 -7.70 26.36
N GLY A 214 12.70 -7.10 27.43
CA GLY A 214 11.34 -7.33 27.92
C GLY A 214 10.25 -6.64 27.10
N VAL A 215 10.61 -5.76 26.17
CA VAL A 215 9.65 -4.95 25.40
C VAL A 215 9.09 -5.73 24.21
N TYR A 216 7.77 -5.76 24.11
CA TYR A 216 7.07 -6.48 23.05
C TYR A 216 7.49 -5.99 21.66
N GLY A 217 8.02 -6.90 20.82
CA GLY A 217 8.40 -6.62 19.44
C GLY A 217 9.82 -6.07 19.23
N LEU A 218 10.61 -5.95 20.31
CA LEU A 218 12.06 -5.73 20.25
C LEU A 218 12.80 -7.05 20.45
N GLY A 219 13.11 -7.73 19.35
CA GLY A 219 14.00 -8.90 19.36
C GLY A 219 15.47 -8.49 19.44
N THR A 220 16.33 -9.44 19.79
CA THR A 220 17.80 -9.26 19.91
C THR A 220 18.42 -8.47 18.75
N ARG A 221 18.08 -8.82 17.50
CA ARG A 221 18.56 -8.11 16.29
C ARG A 221 18.20 -6.62 16.23
N LYS A 222 17.05 -6.22 16.78
CA LYS A 222 16.63 -4.81 16.83
C LYS A 222 17.30 -4.08 17.99
N LEU A 223 17.59 -4.78 19.08
CA LEU A 223 18.33 -4.24 20.22
C LEU A 223 19.79 -3.99 19.87
N ASP A 224 20.42 -4.93 19.15
CA ASP A 224 21.79 -4.75 18.66
C ASP A 224 21.88 -3.54 17.71
N ARG A 225 20.85 -3.34 16.88
CA ARG A 225 20.83 -2.27 15.88
C ARG A 225 20.38 -0.91 16.41
N TYR A 226 19.47 -0.89 17.38
CA TYR A 226 18.74 0.32 17.79
C TYR A 226 18.71 0.57 19.30
N GLY A 227 19.13 -0.39 20.14
CA GLY A 227 18.94 -0.35 21.58
C GLY A 227 19.62 0.82 22.27
N SER A 228 20.88 1.11 21.93
CA SER A 228 21.63 2.25 22.48
C SER A 228 20.99 3.59 22.09
N ALA A 229 20.58 3.73 20.83
CA ALA A 229 19.91 4.92 20.33
C ALA A 229 18.52 5.10 20.96
N LEU A 230 17.75 4.02 21.17
CA LEU A 230 16.47 4.05 21.86
C LEU A 230 16.62 4.48 23.32
N LEU A 231 17.60 3.95 24.05
CA LEU A 231 17.86 4.36 25.44
C LEU A 231 18.24 5.83 25.54
N ALA A 232 19.01 6.36 24.57
CA ALA A 232 19.35 7.78 24.53
C ALA A 232 18.11 8.69 24.31
N VAL A 233 17.11 8.21 23.57
CA VAL A 233 15.85 8.93 23.34
C VAL A 233 14.92 8.87 24.56
N ILE A 234 14.95 7.76 25.28
CA ILE A 234 14.13 7.51 26.48
C ILE A 234 14.71 8.23 27.70
N ASN A 235 16.04 8.14 27.89
CA ASN A 235 16.79 8.69 29.02
C ASN A 235 17.86 9.68 28.55
N PRO A 236 17.48 10.90 28.12
CA PRO A 236 18.42 11.90 27.63
C PRO A 236 19.41 12.43 28.69
N GLY A 237 19.23 12.07 29.98
CA GLY A 237 20.05 12.53 31.11
C GLY A 237 21.22 11.62 31.51
N ASP A 238 21.28 10.36 31.05
CA ASP A 238 22.26 9.36 31.52
C ASP A 238 23.41 9.11 30.52
N GLY A 239 23.64 10.07 29.62
CA GLY A 239 24.64 10.01 28.55
C GLY A 239 26.10 10.15 29.01
N GLN A 240 26.53 9.44 30.06
CA GLN A 240 27.95 9.31 30.43
C GLN A 240 28.26 8.18 31.44
N ALA A 241 27.70 6.97 31.29
CA ALA A 241 28.21 5.81 32.03
C ALA A 241 27.83 4.47 31.38
N ALA A 242 28.52 4.10 30.29
CA ALA A 242 28.73 2.70 29.88
C ALA A 242 29.74 2.64 28.72
N ARG A 243 31.00 2.93 29.00
CA ARG A 243 32.15 2.44 28.24
C ARG A 243 32.94 1.51 29.16
N SER A 244 32.76 0.19 28.99
CA SER A 244 33.56 -0.94 29.50
C SER A 244 32.58 -2.12 29.65
N ASP A 245 32.73 -3.32 29.09
CA ASP A 245 33.92 -4.05 28.65
C ASP A 245 33.52 -5.06 27.55
N ALA A 246 34.28 -5.08 26.46
CA ALA A 246 34.51 -6.30 25.67
C ALA A 246 35.84 -6.13 24.92
N THR A 247 36.86 -6.83 25.43
CA THR A 247 38.23 -6.92 24.92
C THR A 247 38.30 -7.26 23.42
N PRO A 248 39.27 -6.70 22.66
CA PRO A 248 39.35 -6.86 21.21
C PRO A 248 40.13 -8.12 20.81
N GLY A 249 39.68 -8.78 19.74
CA GLY A 249 40.49 -9.72 18.98
C GLY A 249 39.70 -10.48 17.90
N PRO A 250 40.35 -10.92 16.81
CA PRO A 250 41.28 -10.20 15.94
C PRO A 250 40.59 -9.73 14.65
N GLU A 251 41.12 -8.67 14.09
CA GLU A 251 40.68 -8.05 12.85
C GLU A 251 41.02 -8.94 11.64
N THR A 252 40.01 -9.31 10.84
CA THR A 252 40.21 -9.64 9.43
C THR A 252 39.28 -8.77 8.60
N GLY A 253 39.91 -7.95 7.78
CA GLY A 253 39.28 -6.83 7.08
C GLY A 253 38.16 -7.25 6.14
N SER A 254 37.13 -6.41 6.06
CA SER A 254 36.24 -6.35 4.91
C SER A 254 35.75 -4.92 4.75
N GLY A 255 35.98 -4.34 3.58
CA GLY A 255 35.82 -2.91 3.31
C GLY A 255 34.38 -2.36 3.35
N PRO A 256 34.18 -1.10 2.92
CA PRO A 256 32.98 -0.29 3.15
C PRO A 256 31.65 -0.85 2.61
N ALA A 257 31.67 -1.93 1.83
CA ALA A 257 30.47 -2.61 1.32
C ALA A 257 29.81 -3.55 2.36
N LEU A 258 30.58 -4.17 3.28
CA LEU A 258 30.01 -5.05 4.30
C LEU A 258 29.22 -4.28 5.38
N ALA A 259 29.55 -3.01 5.58
CA ALA A 259 28.87 -2.14 6.55
C ALA A 259 27.41 -1.83 6.18
N LYS A 260 26.99 -2.07 4.93
CA LYS A 260 25.63 -1.82 4.43
C LYS A 260 24.73 -3.06 4.42
N LEU A 261 25.28 -4.27 4.62
CA LEU A 261 24.48 -5.50 4.63
C LEU A 261 23.77 -5.68 5.96
N SER A 262 22.51 -6.11 5.90
CA SER A 262 21.84 -6.64 7.08
C SER A 262 22.64 -7.83 7.63
N SER A 263 22.68 -7.98 8.96
CA SER A 263 23.36 -9.12 9.59
C SER A 263 22.84 -10.46 9.08
N SER A 264 21.54 -10.52 8.74
CA SER A 264 20.93 -11.71 8.14
C SER A 264 21.39 -11.95 6.70
N ALA A 265 21.57 -10.91 5.88
CA ALA A 265 22.16 -11.05 4.55
C ALA A 265 23.63 -11.48 4.61
N SER A 266 24.40 -10.90 5.54
CA SER A 266 25.80 -11.27 5.76
C SER A 266 25.95 -12.75 6.14
N THR A 267 25.10 -13.29 7.03
CA THR A 267 25.14 -14.72 7.40
C THR A 267 24.72 -15.62 6.23
N SER A 268 23.76 -15.19 5.39
CA SER A 268 23.37 -15.97 4.20
C SER A 268 24.52 -16.01 3.19
N LEU A 269 25.16 -14.86 2.96
CA LEU A 269 26.30 -14.74 2.07
C LEU A 269 27.51 -15.53 2.56
N ASP A 270 27.77 -15.53 3.87
CA ASP A 270 28.85 -16.33 4.48
C ASP A 270 28.61 -17.84 4.29
N GLY A 271 27.35 -18.29 4.39
CA GLY A 271 26.99 -19.67 4.07
C GLY A 271 27.34 -20.05 2.62
N ILE A 272 27.00 -19.17 1.65
CA ILE A 272 27.35 -19.39 0.25
C ILE A 272 28.87 -19.36 0.03
N ARG A 273 29.60 -18.43 0.64
CA ARG A 273 31.07 -18.34 0.56
C ARG A 273 31.78 -19.57 1.11
N ARG A 274 31.15 -20.29 2.04
CA ARG A 274 31.62 -21.57 2.58
C ARG A 274 31.31 -22.77 1.67
N GLY A 275 30.70 -22.53 0.51
CA GLY A 275 30.39 -23.55 -0.49
C GLY A 275 29.04 -24.25 -0.29
N HIS A 276 28.19 -23.77 0.60
CA HIS A 276 26.83 -24.31 0.73
C HIS A 276 25.93 -23.83 -0.41
N SER A 277 25.04 -24.69 -0.88
CA SER A 277 24.00 -24.29 -1.82
C SER A 277 22.96 -23.38 -1.16
N LEU A 278 22.19 -22.65 -1.97
CA LEU A 278 21.09 -21.81 -1.49
C LEU A 278 20.11 -22.60 -0.59
N GLU A 279 19.75 -23.81 -1.01
CA GLU A 279 18.84 -24.69 -0.28
C GLU A 279 19.45 -25.19 1.04
N GLU A 280 20.76 -25.47 1.05
CA GLU A 280 21.47 -25.86 2.26
C GLU A 280 21.55 -24.71 3.26
N VAL A 281 21.84 -23.49 2.79
CA VAL A 281 21.81 -22.28 3.63
C VAL A 281 20.41 -22.05 4.19
N ALA A 282 19.36 -22.27 3.40
CA ALA A 282 17.98 -22.16 3.87
C ALA A 282 17.68 -23.18 4.99
N ARG A 283 18.09 -24.44 4.79
CA ARG A 283 17.92 -25.52 5.77
C ARG A 283 18.68 -25.27 7.07
N LEU A 284 19.96 -24.92 6.99
CA LEU A 284 20.83 -24.65 8.14
C LEU A 284 20.36 -23.44 8.96
N ARG A 285 19.71 -22.46 8.31
CA ARG A 285 19.23 -21.25 8.96
C ARG A 285 17.75 -21.32 9.36
N HIS A 286 17.08 -22.43 9.10
CA HIS A 286 15.63 -22.59 9.28
C HIS A 286 14.82 -21.47 8.59
N LEU A 287 15.24 -21.09 7.39
CA LEU A 287 14.59 -20.09 6.55
C LEU A 287 14.01 -20.76 5.31
N ARG A 288 13.04 -20.11 4.67
CA ARG A 288 12.59 -20.53 3.35
C ARG A 288 13.61 -20.10 2.27
N PRO A 289 13.81 -20.88 1.19
CA PRO A 289 14.73 -20.55 0.10
C PRO A 289 14.54 -19.13 -0.46
N GLU A 290 13.30 -18.66 -0.57
CA GLU A 290 12.96 -17.33 -1.09
C GLU A 290 13.51 -16.20 -0.20
N ARG A 291 13.60 -16.44 1.12
CA ARG A 291 14.18 -15.47 2.06
C ARG A 291 15.71 -15.45 1.95
N VAL A 292 16.34 -16.59 1.67
CA VAL A 292 17.78 -16.66 1.38
C VAL A 292 18.08 -15.98 0.04
N ALA A 293 17.24 -16.18 -0.98
CA ALA A 293 17.35 -15.48 -2.26
C ALA A 293 17.27 -13.94 -2.07
N GLY A 294 16.33 -13.45 -1.24
CA GLY A 294 16.24 -12.04 -0.90
C GLY A 294 17.47 -11.47 -0.18
N HIS A 295 18.09 -12.26 0.69
CA HIS A 295 19.35 -11.89 1.34
C HIS A 295 20.53 -11.79 0.36
N LEU A 296 20.59 -12.69 -0.62
CA LEU A 296 21.65 -12.72 -1.63
C LEU A 296 21.45 -11.62 -2.68
N ALA A 297 20.20 -11.30 -3.01
CA ALA A 297 19.82 -10.11 -3.77
C ALA A 297 20.32 -8.81 -3.09
N GLU A 298 20.09 -8.66 -1.78
CA GLU A 298 20.61 -7.53 -0.99
C GLU A 298 22.15 -7.46 -1.06
N ALA A 299 22.82 -8.61 -0.97
CA ALA A 299 24.27 -8.69 -1.08
C ALA A 299 24.82 -8.22 -2.43
N LEU A 300 24.12 -8.52 -3.52
CA LEU A 300 24.47 -8.10 -4.88
C LEU A 300 24.20 -6.60 -5.11
N GLN A 301 23.07 -6.09 -4.60
CA GLN A 301 22.70 -4.67 -4.71
C GLN A 301 23.67 -3.75 -3.96
N CYS A 302 24.14 -4.18 -2.78
CA CYS A 302 25.13 -3.44 -2.01
C CYS A 302 26.58 -3.70 -2.46
N GLY A 303 26.79 -4.56 -3.46
CA GLY A 303 28.11 -4.91 -3.97
C GLY A 303 28.98 -5.72 -3.00
N ALA A 304 28.38 -6.38 -2.01
CA ALA A 304 29.08 -7.27 -1.09
C ALA A 304 29.36 -8.65 -1.70
N ALA A 305 28.70 -8.99 -2.82
CA ALA A 305 28.93 -10.20 -3.60
C ALA A 305 28.89 -9.91 -5.11
N THR A 306 29.47 -10.78 -5.93
CA THR A 306 29.27 -10.81 -7.39
C THR A 306 28.32 -11.95 -7.77
N LEU A 307 27.80 -11.94 -8.99
CA LEU A 307 26.81 -12.93 -9.43
C LEU A 307 27.40 -14.35 -9.41
N GLU A 308 28.66 -14.49 -9.82
CA GLU A 308 29.42 -15.75 -9.85
C GLU A 308 29.71 -16.31 -8.45
N GLN A 309 29.70 -15.45 -7.43
CA GLN A 309 29.87 -15.86 -6.04
C GLN A 309 28.56 -16.38 -5.42
N VAL A 310 27.42 -16.05 -6.03
CA VAL A 310 26.09 -16.34 -5.50
C VAL A 310 25.42 -17.47 -6.26
N LEU A 311 25.63 -17.54 -7.58
CA LEU A 311 25.04 -18.51 -8.49
C LEU A 311 26.13 -19.31 -9.19
N ASP A 312 25.90 -20.61 -9.33
CA ASP A 312 26.76 -21.47 -10.16
C ASP A 312 26.43 -21.25 -11.64
N LEU A 313 27.25 -20.47 -12.35
CA LEU A 313 27.00 -20.13 -13.74
C LEU A 313 27.56 -21.16 -14.74
N ALA A 314 28.01 -22.35 -14.31
CA ALA A 314 28.68 -23.32 -15.17
C ALA A 314 27.90 -23.64 -16.47
N GLY A 315 28.26 -22.97 -17.56
CA GLY A 315 27.64 -23.11 -18.88
C GLY A 315 26.27 -22.43 -19.04
N ARG A 316 25.80 -21.66 -18.06
CA ARG A 316 24.52 -20.92 -18.10
C ARG A 316 24.78 -19.46 -18.42
N ASP A 317 24.07 -18.91 -19.42
CA ASP A 317 24.17 -17.50 -19.80
C ASP A 317 23.14 -16.66 -19.03
N PRO A 318 23.57 -15.78 -18.10
CA PRO A 318 22.66 -14.88 -17.39
C PRO A 318 21.91 -13.93 -18.32
N ASP A 319 22.51 -13.53 -19.45
CA ASP A 319 21.89 -12.59 -20.41
C ASP A 319 20.66 -13.20 -21.11
N GLN A 320 20.64 -14.52 -21.29
CA GLN A 320 19.45 -15.24 -21.76
C GLN A 320 18.29 -15.15 -20.75
N ALA A 321 18.58 -15.32 -19.45
CA ALA A 321 17.58 -15.18 -18.41
C ALA A 321 17.10 -13.73 -18.27
N PHE A 322 17.99 -12.76 -18.44
CA PHE A 322 17.64 -11.34 -18.45
C PHE A 322 16.71 -10.97 -19.59
N PHE A 323 16.99 -11.43 -20.81
CA PHE A 323 16.14 -11.16 -21.97
C PHE A 323 14.71 -11.66 -21.74
N VAL A 324 14.56 -12.86 -21.17
CA VAL A 324 13.24 -13.43 -20.84
C VAL A 324 12.54 -12.63 -19.75
N LEU A 325 13.25 -12.19 -18.71
CA LEU A 325 12.67 -11.38 -17.63
C LEU A 325 12.24 -9.98 -18.11
N GLU A 326 13.01 -9.37 -19.02
CA GLU A 326 12.71 -8.05 -19.60
C GLU A 326 11.47 -8.11 -20.52
N GLU A 327 11.35 -9.16 -21.33
CA GLU A 327 10.17 -9.37 -22.19
C GLU A 327 8.88 -9.52 -21.37
N LEU A 328 8.97 -10.08 -20.16
CA LEU A 328 7.82 -10.33 -19.28
C LEU A 328 7.43 -9.11 -18.42
N GLY A 329 8.28 -8.08 -18.32
CA GLY A 329 7.91 -6.71 -17.93
C GLY A 329 7.50 -6.44 -16.47
N ASP A 330 7.55 -7.41 -15.56
CA ASP A 330 7.26 -7.22 -14.13
C ASP A 330 8.00 -8.24 -13.23
N THR A 331 8.16 -7.94 -11.93
CA THR A 331 8.83 -8.78 -10.92
C THR A 331 7.84 -9.59 -10.06
N SER A 332 6.66 -9.86 -10.60
CA SER A 332 5.62 -10.59 -9.87
C SER A 332 5.91 -12.10 -9.77
N PRO A 333 5.41 -12.80 -8.73
CA PRO A 333 5.60 -14.24 -8.56
C PRO A 333 5.15 -15.10 -9.76
N SER A 334 4.14 -14.64 -10.51
CA SER A 334 3.66 -15.29 -11.73
C SER A 334 4.65 -15.21 -12.88
N VAL A 335 5.42 -14.11 -12.98
CA VAL A 335 6.42 -13.91 -14.04
C VAL A 335 7.58 -14.89 -13.88
N PHE A 336 8.07 -15.11 -12.66
CA PHE A 336 9.18 -16.04 -12.44
C PHE A 336 8.83 -17.48 -12.80
N LYS A 337 7.57 -17.90 -12.59
CA LYS A 337 7.11 -19.23 -13.02
C LYS A 337 7.09 -19.35 -14.56
N THR A 338 6.59 -18.33 -15.25
CA THR A 338 6.59 -18.31 -16.73
C THR A 338 8.01 -18.21 -17.30
N ALA A 339 8.92 -17.52 -16.63
CA ALA A 339 10.33 -17.44 -17.02
C ALA A 339 11.05 -18.79 -16.83
N GLU A 340 10.80 -19.50 -15.73
CA GLU A 340 11.31 -20.85 -15.48
C GLU A 340 10.88 -21.84 -16.59
N GLU A 341 9.61 -21.78 -17.00
CA GLU A 341 9.07 -22.59 -18.11
C GLU A 341 9.71 -22.23 -19.47
N ARG A 342 9.99 -20.95 -19.73
CA ARG A 342 10.63 -20.49 -20.99
C ARG A 342 12.13 -20.76 -21.08
N LEU A 343 12.78 -20.95 -19.93
CA LEU A 343 14.21 -21.24 -19.84
C LEU A 343 14.49 -22.74 -19.65
N ASP A 344 13.53 -23.59 -20.02
CA ASP A 344 13.60 -25.06 -19.95
C ASP A 344 14.01 -25.60 -18.57
N GLY A 345 13.68 -24.88 -17.48
CA GLY A 345 14.04 -25.24 -16.12
C GLY A 345 15.53 -25.11 -15.77
N LEU A 346 16.33 -24.44 -16.62
CA LEU A 346 17.76 -24.19 -16.36
C LEU A 346 18.01 -23.22 -15.19
N TRP A 347 16.98 -22.49 -14.77
CA TRP A 347 17.01 -21.53 -13.67
C TRP A 347 15.82 -21.74 -12.76
N SER A 348 16.09 -21.92 -11.46
CA SER A 348 15.04 -21.96 -10.45
C SER A 348 14.45 -20.58 -10.20
N ARG A 349 13.24 -20.55 -9.65
CA ARG A 349 12.56 -19.31 -9.26
C ARG A 349 13.42 -18.43 -8.36
N GLU A 350 14.13 -19.01 -7.41
CA GLU A 350 15.01 -18.31 -6.47
C GLU A 350 16.21 -17.67 -7.18
N GLU A 351 16.81 -18.36 -8.16
CA GLU A 351 17.90 -17.83 -8.98
C GLU A 351 17.43 -16.69 -9.87
N LEU A 352 16.24 -16.79 -10.46
CA LEU A 352 15.62 -15.72 -11.25
C LEU A 352 15.31 -14.47 -10.41
N CYS A 353 14.93 -14.65 -9.13
CA CYS A 353 14.77 -13.53 -8.19
C CYS A 353 16.10 -12.83 -7.90
N ILE A 354 17.18 -13.59 -7.74
CA ILE A 354 18.53 -13.07 -7.53
C ILE A 354 19.01 -12.30 -8.76
N LEU A 355 18.79 -12.84 -9.97
CA LEU A 355 19.11 -12.18 -11.24
C LEU A 355 18.35 -10.86 -11.39
N ALA A 356 17.03 -10.84 -11.21
CA ALA A 356 16.22 -9.63 -11.30
C ALA A 356 16.70 -8.53 -10.32
N ALA A 357 17.10 -8.91 -9.11
CA ALA A 357 17.66 -7.98 -8.14
C ALA A 357 19.05 -7.44 -8.51
N TRP A 358 19.88 -8.26 -9.17
CA TRP A 358 21.20 -7.86 -9.68
C TRP A 358 21.10 -6.86 -10.83
N GLN A 359 20.11 -6.98 -11.71
CA GLN A 359 19.88 -6.00 -12.79
C GLN A 359 19.63 -4.59 -12.27
N SER A 360 18.98 -4.48 -11.10
CA SER A 360 18.73 -3.20 -10.43
C SER A 360 19.91 -2.71 -9.58
N SER A 361 21.04 -3.43 -9.60
CA SER A 361 22.24 -3.08 -8.83
C SER A 361 23.05 -1.98 -9.56
N PRO A 362 23.49 -0.93 -8.84
CA PRO A 362 24.28 0.16 -9.42
C PRO A 362 25.62 -0.30 -10.03
N ARG A 363 26.07 -1.53 -9.79
CA ARG A 363 27.28 -2.09 -10.41
C ARG A 363 27.11 -2.48 -11.88
N ARG A 364 25.89 -2.73 -12.37
CA ARG A 364 25.66 -3.06 -13.80
C ARG A 364 25.68 -1.81 -14.69
N GLU A 365 25.40 -0.64 -14.13
CA GLU A 365 25.41 0.65 -14.84
C GLU A 365 26.83 1.23 -15.06
N SER A 366 27.89 0.51 -14.69
CA SER A 366 29.27 0.86 -15.07
C SER A 366 29.79 -0.05 -16.18
N PRO A 367 29.47 0.22 -17.46
CA PRO A 367 30.28 -0.27 -18.56
C PRO A 367 31.49 0.67 -18.71
N GLY A 368 32.68 0.18 -18.37
CA GLY A 368 33.94 0.81 -18.75
C GLY A 368 34.84 1.19 -17.58
N ILE A 369 35.81 0.32 -17.29
CA ILE A 369 37.18 0.49 -17.80
C ILE A 369 37.62 -0.84 -18.42
#